data_AF-X1DGY4-F1
#
_entry.id   AF-X1DGY4-F1
#
_cell.length_a   1.000
_cell.length_b   1.000
_cell.length_c   1.000
_cell.angle_alpha   90.00
_cell.angle_beta   90.00
_cell.angle_gamma   90.00
#
_symmetry.space_group_name_H-M   'P 1'
#
loop_
_entity.id
_entity.type
_entity.pdbx_description
1 polymer ?
#
loop_
_entity_poly.entity_id
_entity_poly.type
_entity_poly.pdbx_seq_one_letter_code
_entity_poly.pdbx_strand_id
1 'polypeptide(L)'
;MGYYFANSLYLYFGTKGAYLVLISLSLISALFITQVSYFYIFKNLGNKIKPILNNIYNILKNIGAKISKSSRRKKEPDYQEYETDEIPKKIFKIKRPGKKEKKLEEETIFDKDYREPKQEPKVDRYQIPPLSLLSDPYAEEKTDTKLNIDENVKILESTFTNFGINAKVV
;
A
#
# COMPACT_ATOMS: atom_id res chain seq x y z
N MET A 1 -2.50 31.46 24.90
CA MET A 1 -3.30 30.37 24.29
C MET A 1 -2.81 29.95 22.90
N GLY A 2 -2.64 30.86 21.94
CA GLY A 2 -2.17 30.48 20.59
C GLY A 2 -0.82 29.75 20.54
N TYR A 3 0.12 30.11 21.42
CA TYR A 3 1.42 29.42 21.54
C TYR A 3 1.28 27.92 21.84
N TYR A 4 0.43 27.56 22.80
CA TYR A 4 0.21 26.15 23.15
C TYR A 4 -0.39 25.38 21.98
N PHE A 5 -1.37 25.98 21.29
CA PHE A 5 -1.99 25.36 20.12
C PHE A 5 -0.99 25.16 18.97
N ALA A 6 -0.17 26.16 18.67
CA ALA A 6 0.88 26.06 17.66
C ALA A 6 1.94 25.02 18.03
N ASN A 7 2.34 24.97 19.31
CA ASN A 7 3.30 23.99 19.81
C ASN A 7 2.74 22.55 19.72
N SER A 8 1.46 22.36 20.04
CA SER A 8 0.78 21.07 19.84
C SER A 8 0.76 20.67 18.35
N LEU A 9 0.39 21.58 17.44
CA LEU A 9 0.38 21.30 16.01
C LEU A 9 1.77 20.94 15.49
N TYR A 10 2.80 21.65 15.94
CA TYR A 10 4.19 21.36 15.59
C TYR A 10 4.63 19.98 16.09
N LEU A 11 4.29 19.61 17.33
CA LEU A 11 4.65 18.32 17.93
C LEU A 11 3.98 17.13 17.24
N TYR A 12 2.68 17.23 16.92
CA TYR A 12 1.94 16.11 16.33
C TYR A 12 2.14 15.97 14.82
N PHE A 13 2.18 17.09 14.09
CA PHE A 13 2.16 17.08 12.62
C PHE A 13 3.50 17.51 11.98
N GLY A 14 4.48 17.95 12.79
CA GLY A 14 5.74 18.50 12.30
C GLY A 14 5.57 19.84 11.57
N THR A 15 6.65 20.41 11.03
CA THR A 15 6.64 21.71 10.33
C THR A 15 5.67 21.71 9.15
N LYS A 16 5.81 20.75 8.24
CA LYS A 16 5.03 20.69 6.99
C LYS A 16 3.56 20.37 7.26
N GLY A 17 3.28 19.46 8.19
CA GLY A 17 1.92 19.06 8.53
C GLY A 17 1.18 20.13 9.32
N ALA A 18 1.86 20.85 10.22
CA ALA A 18 1.26 21.97 10.95
C ALA A 18 0.72 23.04 9.99
N TYR A 19 1.46 23.43 8.95
CA TYR A 19 0.97 24.37 7.93
C TYR A 19 -0.26 23.82 7.18
N LEU A 20 -0.28 22.53 6.85
CA LEU A 20 -1.41 21.89 6.18
C LEU A 20 -2.70 21.99 7.02
N VAL A 21 -2.59 21.68 8.32
CA VAL A 21 -3.71 21.79 9.27
C VAL A 21 -4.14 23.24 9.47
N LEU A 22 -3.19 24.18 9.52
CA LEU A 22 -3.50 25.60 9.70
C LEU A 22 -4.24 26.18 8.49
N ILE A 23 -3.82 25.80 7.27
CA ILE A 23 -4.50 26.18 6.02
C ILE A 23 -5.90 25.59 5.95
N SER A 24 -6.08 24.32 6.31
CA SER A 24 -7.41 23.69 6.29
C SER A 24 -8.34 24.33 7.32
N LEU A 25 -7.85 24.60 8.53
CA LEU A 25 -8.63 25.28 9.57
C LEU A 25 -9.01 26.70 9.15
N SER A 26 -8.11 27.40 8.46
CA SER A 26 -8.39 28.73 7.90
C SER A 26 -9.47 28.68 6.82
N LEU A 27 -9.44 27.68 5.92
CA LEU A 27 -10.46 27.50 4.90
C LEU A 27 -11.82 27.16 5.50
N ILE A 28 -11.85 26.27 6.49
CA ILE A 28 -13.08 25.93 7.23
C ILE A 28 -13.62 27.19 7.93
N SER A 29 -12.77 27.98 8.57
CA SER A 29 -13.19 29.22 9.23
C SER A 29 -13.80 30.22 8.25
N ALA A 30 -13.19 30.40 7.07
CA ALA A 30 -13.75 31.24 6.01
C ALA A 30 -15.08 30.69 5.46
N LEU A 31 -15.26 29.36 5.40
CA LEU A 31 -16.54 28.75 5.01
C LEU A 31 -17.64 29.09 6.03
N PHE A 32 -17.31 29.01 7.32
CA PHE A 32 -18.24 29.40 8.40
C PHE A 32 -18.59 30.89 8.35
N ILE A 33 -17.61 31.78 8.15
CA ILE A 33 -17.85 33.22 8.14
C ILE A 33 -18.77 33.64 6.99
N THR A 34 -18.63 32.99 5.84
CA THR A 34 -19.41 33.34 4.64
C THR A 34 -20.82 32.76 4.67
N GLN A 35 -21.12 31.79 5.55
CA GLN A 35 -22.38 31.03 5.59
C GLN A 35 -22.79 30.43 4.23
N VAL A 36 -21.89 30.44 3.24
CA VAL A 36 -22.14 29.93 1.90
C VAL A 36 -21.92 28.42 1.94
N SER A 37 -22.89 27.68 1.42
CA SER A 37 -22.75 26.23 1.28
C SER A 37 -21.55 25.89 0.40
N TYR A 38 -20.72 24.96 0.86
CA TYR A 38 -19.63 24.36 0.07
C TYR A 38 -20.10 24.01 -1.34
N PHE A 39 -21.29 23.43 -1.49
CA PHE A 39 -21.82 23.00 -2.78
C PHE A 39 -21.97 24.16 -3.79
N TYR A 40 -22.30 25.37 -3.32
CA TYR A 40 -22.42 26.56 -4.17
C TYR A 40 -21.08 26.96 -4.79
N ILE A 41 -20.01 26.94 -3.99
CA ILE A 41 -18.65 27.30 -4.43
C ILE A 41 -18.14 26.26 -5.45
N PHE A 42 -18.33 24.97 -5.16
CA PHE A 42 -17.83 23.89 -6.03
C PHE A 42 -18.53 23.84 -7.39
N LYS A 43 -19.82 24.17 -7.45
CA LYS A 43 -20.58 24.21 -8.71
C LYS A 43 -20.03 25.26 -9.67
N ASN A 44 -19.61 26.43 -9.18
CA ASN A 44 -19.03 27.49 -10.02
C ASN A 44 -17.54 27.24 -10.37
N LEU A 45 -16.85 26.43 -9.56
CA LEU A 45 -15.40 26.24 -9.66
C LEU A 45 -14.99 25.16 -10.67
N GLY A 46 -15.85 24.19 -10.97
CA GLY A 46 -15.54 23.03 -11.82
C GLY A 46 -15.04 23.38 -13.23
N ASN A 47 -15.70 24.32 -13.92
CA ASN A 47 -15.32 24.68 -15.29
C ASN A 47 -14.01 25.47 -15.36
N LYS A 48 -13.68 26.21 -14.30
CA LYS A 48 -12.45 27.02 -14.22
C LYS A 48 -11.26 26.21 -13.71
N ILE A 49 -11.47 25.19 -12.88
CA ILE A 49 -10.41 24.32 -12.34
C ILE A 49 -9.79 23.42 -13.41
N LYS A 50 -10.58 22.94 -14.37
CA LYS A 50 -10.14 21.97 -15.38
C LYS A 50 -8.84 22.38 -16.11
N PRO A 51 -8.68 23.62 -16.63
CA PRO A 51 -7.42 24.05 -17.25
C PRO A 51 -6.27 24.20 -16.24
N ILE A 52 -6.53 24.64 -15.00
CA ILE A 52 -5.52 24.75 -13.95
C ILE A 52 -4.95 23.37 -13.57
N LEU A 53 -5.79 22.36 -13.39
CA LEU A 53 -5.34 21.00 -13.07
C LEU A 53 -4.49 20.40 -14.20
N ASN A 54 -4.88 20.61 -15.45
CA ASN A 54 -4.09 20.15 -16.59
C ASN A 54 -2.70 20.82 -16.62
N ASN A 55 -2.63 22.12 -16.29
CA ASN A 55 -1.37 22.84 -16.22
C ASN A 55 -0.47 22.30 -15.09
N ILE A 56 -1.03 22.05 -13.91
CA ILE A 56 -0.30 21.49 -12.76
C ILE A 56 0.16 20.06 -13.05
N TYR A 57 -0.67 19.23 -13.69
CA TYR A 57 -0.31 17.87 -14.09
C TYR A 57 0.90 17.86 -15.02
N ASN A 58 0.94 18.77 -16.00
CA ASN A 58 2.08 18.90 -16.92
C ASN A 58 3.35 19.37 -16.20
N ILE A 59 3.23 20.31 -15.25
CA ILE A 59 4.35 20.77 -14.41
C ILE A 59 4.89 19.62 -13.55
N LEU A 60 3.99 18.86 -12.91
CA LEU A 60 4.36 17.74 -12.06
C LEU A 60 4.98 16.58 -12.85
N LYS A 61 4.45 16.29 -14.05
CA LYS A 61 5.04 15.34 -15.00
C LYS A 61 6.47 15.74 -15.39
N ASN A 62 6.69 17.03 -15.65
CA ASN A 62 8.01 17.56 -15.99
C ASN A 62 8.98 17.55 -14.79
N ILE A 63 8.50 17.78 -13.57
CA ILE A 63 9.29 17.66 -12.33
C ILE A 63 9.68 16.20 -12.07
N GLY A 64 8.74 15.26 -12.23
CA GLY A 64 8.96 13.83 -12.04
C GLY A 64 9.95 13.25 -13.04
N ALA A 65 9.90 13.72 -14.29
CA ALA A 65 10.87 13.35 -15.32
C ALA A 65 12.29 13.90 -15.07
N LYS A 66 12.42 15.05 -14.38
CA LYS A 66 13.74 15.59 -13.96
C LYS A 66 14.32 14.81 -12.77
N ILE A 67 13.47 14.43 -11.81
CA ILE A 67 13.86 13.58 -10.68
C ILE A 67 14.30 12.19 -11.14
N SER A 68 13.61 11.59 -12.13
CA SER A 68 14.02 10.29 -12.68
C SER A 68 15.31 10.37 -13.52
N LYS A 69 15.55 11.49 -14.24
CA LYS A 69 16.81 11.70 -14.99
C LYS A 69 18.01 12.00 -14.09
N SER A 70 17.82 12.64 -12.93
CA SER A 70 18.89 12.87 -11.93
C SER A 70 19.39 11.57 -11.30
N SER A 71 18.56 10.52 -11.26
CA SER A 71 18.96 9.19 -10.80
C SER A 71 19.81 8.40 -11.83
N ARG A 72 19.95 8.90 -13.06
CA ARG A 72 20.81 8.30 -14.11
C ARG A 72 22.19 8.96 -14.22
N ARG A 73 22.68 9.61 -13.17
CA ARG A 73 24.11 9.94 -13.09
C ARG A 73 24.85 8.61 -12.90
N LYS A 74 25.55 8.16 -13.95
CA LYS A 74 26.45 7.00 -13.98
C LYS A 74 27.08 6.78 -12.60
N LYS A 75 26.68 5.72 -11.90
CA LYS A 75 27.61 5.00 -11.04
C LYS A 75 28.51 4.25 -12.01
N GLU A 76 29.73 4.74 -12.13
CA GLU A 76 30.83 3.95 -12.68
C GLU A 76 30.96 2.72 -11.76
N PRO A 77 30.73 1.51 -12.26
CA PRO A 77 30.95 0.32 -11.46
C PRO A 77 32.46 0.16 -11.29
N ASP A 78 32.93 0.36 -10.05
CA ASP A 78 34.25 -0.06 -9.61
C ASP A 78 34.21 -1.60 -9.51
N TYR A 79 34.41 -2.26 -10.65
CA TYR A 79 34.55 -3.71 -10.68
C TYR A 79 35.91 -4.07 -10.08
N GLN A 80 35.90 -4.53 -8.84
CA GLN A 80 36.96 -5.41 -8.36
C GLN A 80 36.62 -6.82 -8.84
N GLU A 81 37.48 -7.35 -9.70
CA GLU A 81 37.44 -8.74 -10.16
C GLU A 81 37.63 -9.67 -8.96
N TYR A 82 36.54 -10.28 -8.50
CA TYR A 82 36.61 -11.34 -7.51
C TYR A 82 36.94 -12.65 -8.21
N GLU A 83 37.95 -13.35 -7.70
CA GLU A 83 38.26 -14.72 -8.09
C GLU A 83 36.99 -15.58 -7.99
N THR A 84 36.75 -16.37 -9.02
CA THR A 84 35.60 -17.25 -9.13
C THR A 84 35.80 -18.44 -8.20
N ASP A 85 35.42 -18.28 -6.94
CA ASP A 85 35.16 -19.43 -6.08
C ASP A 85 33.77 -19.96 -6.40
N GLU A 86 33.77 -21.16 -6.95
CA GLU A 86 32.61 -21.92 -7.41
C GLU A 86 31.56 -22.05 -6.29
N ILE A 87 30.54 -21.20 -6.33
CA ILE A 87 29.36 -21.36 -5.46
C ILE A 87 28.68 -22.69 -5.85
N PRO A 88 28.55 -23.67 -4.93
CA PRO A 88 27.82 -24.89 -5.24
C PRO A 88 26.35 -24.53 -5.51
N LYS A 89 25.94 -24.67 -6.77
CA LYS A 89 24.54 -24.58 -7.20
C LYS A 89 23.73 -25.73 -6.57
N LYS A 90 23.36 -25.62 -5.29
CA LYS A 90 22.20 -26.35 -4.77
C LYS A 90 20.95 -25.56 -5.15
N ILE A 91 20.48 -25.89 -6.34
CA ILE A 91 19.15 -25.56 -6.84
C ILE A 91 18.15 -26.02 -5.77
N PHE A 92 17.50 -25.08 -5.10
CA PHE A 92 16.28 -25.36 -4.36
C PHE A 92 15.25 -25.88 -5.37
N LYS A 93 15.11 -27.20 -5.48
CA LYS A 93 13.96 -27.83 -6.13
C LYS A 93 12.75 -27.58 -5.22
N ILE A 94 12.09 -26.44 -5.41
CA ILE A 94 10.73 -26.25 -4.93
C ILE A 94 9.87 -27.23 -5.74
N LYS A 95 9.63 -28.41 -5.16
CA LYS A 95 8.68 -29.40 -5.67
C LYS A 95 7.29 -28.83 -5.40
N ARG A 96 6.75 -28.03 -6.33
CA ARG A 96 5.34 -27.64 -6.30
C ARG A 96 4.50 -28.91 -6.49
N PRO A 97 3.66 -29.35 -5.53
CA PRO A 97 2.64 -30.32 -5.84
C PRO A 97 1.66 -29.65 -6.80
N GLY A 98 1.65 -30.14 -8.05
CA GLY A 98 0.77 -29.65 -9.09
C GLY A 98 -0.69 -29.88 -8.72
N LYS A 99 -1.37 -28.82 -8.26
CA LYS A 99 -2.81 -28.73 -8.41
C LYS A 99 -3.06 -28.48 -9.90
N LYS A 100 -3.67 -29.47 -10.54
CA LYS A 100 -4.21 -29.36 -11.90
C LYS A 100 -5.17 -28.16 -11.92
N GLU A 101 -4.76 -27.09 -12.57
CA GLU A 101 -5.66 -26.03 -13.00
C GLU A 101 -6.64 -26.67 -14.00
N LYS A 102 -7.84 -26.99 -13.52
CA LYS A 102 -8.97 -27.21 -14.42
C LYS A 102 -9.25 -25.85 -15.06
N LYS A 103 -8.97 -25.74 -16.36
CA LYS A 103 -9.48 -24.66 -17.21
C LYS A 103 -10.96 -24.52 -16.91
N LEU A 104 -11.35 -23.37 -16.34
CA LEU A 104 -12.75 -22.97 -16.35
C LEU A 104 -12.98 -22.45 -17.76
N GLU A 105 -13.75 -23.24 -18.52
CA GLU A 105 -14.36 -22.83 -19.77
C GLU A 105 -15.18 -21.56 -19.51
N GLU A 106 -15.14 -20.61 -20.43
CA GLU A 106 -16.02 -19.44 -20.43
C GLU A 106 -17.47 -19.94 -20.44
N GLU A 107 -18.08 -20.00 -19.25
CA GLU A 107 -19.53 -20.13 -19.14
C GLU A 107 -20.14 -18.82 -19.65
N THR A 108 -20.59 -18.91 -20.90
CA THR A 108 -21.60 -18.08 -21.53
C THR A 108 -22.59 -17.53 -20.50
N ILE A 109 -22.82 -16.22 -20.58
CA ILE A 109 -23.89 -15.48 -19.93
C ILE A 109 -25.17 -16.32 -19.95
N PHE A 110 -25.49 -16.92 -18.81
CA PHE A 110 -26.73 -17.65 -18.62
C PHE A 110 -27.78 -16.62 -18.24
N ASP A 111 -28.39 -16.00 -19.25
CA ASP A 111 -29.63 -15.24 -19.12
C ASP A 111 -30.75 -16.24 -18.77
N LYS A 112 -30.79 -16.62 -17.49
CA LYS A 112 -31.89 -17.40 -16.94
C LYS A 112 -32.92 -16.41 -16.46
N ASP A 113 -33.97 -16.27 -17.26
CA ASP A 113 -35.26 -15.68 -16.92
C ASP A 113 -35.48 -15.60 -15.39
N TYR A 114 -35.29 -14.40 -14.83
CA TYR A 114 -35.78 -14.06 -13.51
C TYR A 114 -37.31 -14.04 -13.57
N ARG A 115 -37.92 -15.22 -13.44
CA ARG A 115 -39.33 -15.31 -13.08
C ARG A 115 -39.42 -15.02 -11.59
N GLU A 116 -39.92 -13.82 -11.26
CA GLU A 116 -40.35 -13.51 -9.90
C GLU A 116 -41.35 -14.57 -9.42
N PRO A 117 -41.07 -15.31 -8.33
CA PRO A 117 -42.07 -16.17 -7.73
C PRO A 117 -43.15 -15.28 -7.10
N LYS A 118 -44.39 -15.40 -7.59
CA LYS A 118 -45.60 -14.74 -7.05
C LYS A 118 -46.05 -15.34 -5.70
N GLN A 119 -45.14 -15.53 -4.75
CA GLN A 119 -45.48 -15.92 -3.38
C GLN A 119 -44.49 -15.25 -2.42
N GLU A 120 -45.01 -14.56 -1.41
CA GLU A 120 -44.21 -13.94 -0.36
C GLU A 120 -43.28 -15.00 0.25
N PRO A 121 -41.95 -14.80 0.23
CA PRO A 121 -41.06 -15.73 0.89
C PRO A 121 -41.31 -15.60 2.38
N LYS A 122 -41.74 -16.70 3.02
CA LYS A 122 -41.68 -16.80 4.48
C LYS A 122 -40.24 -16.52 4.85
N VAL A 123 -40.02 -15.39 5.54
CA VAL A 123 -38.70 -14.99 6.01
C VAL A 123 -38.35 -15.96 7.13
N ASP A 124 -37.79 -17.11 6.76
CA ASP A 124 -37.21 -18.01 7.73
C ASP A 124 -36.15 -17.21 8.50
N ARG A 125 -36.30 -17.19 9.82
CA ARG A 125 -35.42 -16.47 10.72
C ARG A 125 -34.00 -16.96 10.46
N TYR A 126 -33.12 -16.03 10.10
CA TYR A 126 -31.72 -16.31 9.75
C TYR A 126 -31.09 -17.20 10.81
N GLN A 127 -30.66 -18.41 10.41
CA GLN A 127 -30.00 -19.34 11.29
C GLN A 127 -28.49 -19.05 11.29
N ILE A 128 -27.94 -18.84 12.48
CA ILE A 128 -26.52 -18.53 12.64
C ILE A 128 -25.72 -19.80 12.35
N PRO A 129 -24.78 -19.77 11.39
CA PRO A 129 -23.96 -20.93 11.08
C PRO A 129 -23.07 -21.34 12.27
N PRO A 130 -22.82 -22.65 12.47
CA PRO A 130 -21.96 -23.11 13.54
C PRO A 130 -20.49 -22.77 13.25
N LEU A 131 -19.74 -22.49 14.31
CA LEU A 131 -18.30 -22.19 14.24
C LEU A 131 -17.45 -23.36 13.73
N SER A 132 -17.98 -24.59 13.72
CA SER A 132 -17.34 -25.78 13.15
C SER A 132 -17.15 -25.71 11.63
N LEU A 133 -17.74 -24.71 10.97
CA LEU A 133 -17.46 -24.40 9.56
C LEU A 133 -16.12 -23.67 9.37
N LEU A 134 -15.54 -23.16 10.46
CA LEU A 134 -14.20 -22.58 10.44
C LEU A 134 -13.17 -23.72 10.50
N SER A 135 -12.10 -23.60 9.71
CA SER A 135 -10.95 -24.49 9.84
C SER A 135 -10.24 -24.23 11.16
N ASP A 136 -9.91 -25.28 11.88
CA ASP A 136 -9.07 -25.18 13.08
C ASP A 136 -7.72 -24.53 12.72
N PRO A 137 -7.18 -23.68 13.61
CA PRO A 137 -5.86 -23.10 13.39
C PRO A 137 -4.84 -24.23 13.26
N TYR A 138 -4.08 -24.21 12.17
CA TYR A 138 -2.99 -25.14 11.96
C TYR A 138 -1.99 -24.97 13.12
N ALA A 139 -1.78 -26.02 13.91
CA ALA A 139 -0.76 -26.03 14.94
C ALA A 139 0.61 -26.03 14.26
N GLU A 140 1.20 -24.85 14.07
CA GLU A 140 2.60 -24.74 13.66
C GLU A 140 3.47 -25.35 14.76
N GLU A 141 4.13 -26.46 14.47
CA GLU A 141 5.14 -27.06 15.35
C GLU A 141 6.24 -26.02 15.58
N LYS A 142 6.26 -25.44 16.79
CA LYS A 142 7.14 -24.33 17.17
C LYS A 142 8.61 -24.74 17.32
N THR A 143 8.98 -25.97 16.99
CA THR A 143 10.26 -26.60 17.32
C THR A 143 11.43 -26.06 16.50
N ASP A 144 11.19 -25.53 15.30
CA ASP A 144 12.28 -25.10 14.39
C ASP A 144 12.53 -23.58 14.42
N THR A 145 11.86 -22.83 15.30
CA THR A 145 11.88 -21.36 15.23
C THR A 145 13.24 -20.75 15.57
N LYS A 146 13.99 -21.28 16.54
CA LYS A 146 15.25 -20.67 16.99
C LYS A 146 16.39 -20.78 15.96
N LEU A 147 16.61 -21.97 15.40
CA LEU A 147 17.69 -22.18 14.41
C LEU A 147 17.43 -21.38 13.13
N ASN A 148 16.17 -21.31 12.70
CA ASN A 148 15.80 -20.51 11.53
C ASN A 148 15.95 -19.00 11.78
N ILE A 149 15.77 -18.50 13.02
CA ILE A 149 15.96 -17.07 13.33
C ILE A 149 17.44 -16.70 13.28
N ASP A 150 18.34 -17.51 13.85
CA ASP A 150 19.77 -17.21 13.88
C ASP A 150 20.38 -17.22 12.47
N GLU A 151 19.98 -18.17 11.62
CA GLU A 151 20.39 -18.21 10.21
C GLU A 151 19.90 -16.98 9.45
N ASN A 152 18.65 -16.57 9.64
CA ASN A 152 18.09 -15.38 9.02
C ASN A 152 18.78 -14.09 9.50
N VAL A 153 19.12 -14.00 10.78
CA VAL A 153 19.90 -12.88 11.34
C VAL A 153 21.26 -12.78 10.64
N LYS A 154 21.97 -13.90 10.48
CA LYS A 154 23.27 -13.91 9.78
C LYS A 154 23.15 -13.51 8.30
N ILE A 155 22.07 -13.90 7.63
CA ILE A 155 21.79 -13.50 6.25
C ILE A 155 21.53 -11.98 6.19
N LEU A 156 20.76 -11.44 7.12
CA LEU A 156 20.47 -10.01 7.19
C LEU A 156 21.73 -9.19 7.45
N GLU A 157 22.55 -9.57 8.43
CA GLU A 157 23.80 -8.85 8.74
C GLU A 157 24.80 -8.91 7.58
N SER A 158 24.95 -10.07 6.93
CA SER A 158 25.84 -10.21 5.77
C SER A 158 25.35 -9.44 4.55
N THR A 159 24.04 -9.38 4.30
CA THR A 159 23.48 -8.57 3.21
C THR A 159 23.67 -7.08 3.44
N PHE A 160 23.46 -6.56 4.67
CA PHE A 160 23.75 -5.16 4.97
C PHE A 160 25.25 -4.84 4.82
N THR A 161 26.12 -5.73 5.29
CA THR A 161 27.57 -5.58 5.13
C THR A 161 27.97 -5.55 3.65
N ASN A 162 27.33 -6.37 2.81
CA ASN A 162 27.53 -6.35 1.35
C ASN A 162 27.18 -4.99 0.72
N PHE A 163 26.19 -4.27 1.26
CA PHE A 163 25.86 -2.89 0.85
C PHE A 163 26.73 -1.82 1.53
N GLY A 164 27.77 -2.20 2.28
CA GLY A 164 28.64 -1.29 3.02
C GLY A 164 28.00 -0.69 4.26
N ILE A 165 26.92 -1.31 4.77
CA ILE A 165 26.19 -0.87 5.96
C ILE A 165 26.55 -1.82 7.11
N ASN A 166 27.19 -1.32 8.16
CA ASN A 166 27.44 -2.10 9.36
C ASN A 166 26.19 -2.06 10.26
N ALA A 167 25.42 -3.14 10.26
CA ALA A 167 24.19 -3.28 11.02
C ALA A 167 24.21 -4.60 11.81
N LYS A 168 23.68 -4.57 13.03
CA LYS A 168 23.55 -5.73 13.92
C LYS A 168 22.08 -5.89 14.31
N VAL A 169 21.55 -7.11 14.21
CA VAL A 169 20.16 -7.40 14.60
C VAL A 169 20.12 -7.67 16.11
N VAL A 170 19.27 -6.93 16.83
CA VAL A 170 19.10 -7.00 18.31
C VAL A 170 17.74 -7.51 18.72
#